data_AF-X1RAR4-F1
#
_entry.id   AF-X1RAR4-F1
#
_cell.length_a   1.000
_cell.length_b   1.000
_cell.length_c   1.000
_cell.angle_alpha   90.00
_cell.angle_beta   90.00
_cell.angle_gamma   90.00
#
_symmetry.space_group_name_H-M   'P 1'
#
loop_
_entity.id
_entity.type
_entity.pdbx_description
1 polymer ?
#
loop_
_entity_poly.entity_id
_entity_poly.type
_entity_poly.pdbx_seq_one_letter_code
_entity_poly.pdbx_strand_id
1 'polypeptide(L)'
;MPKIGTKVLEGADDVRIGVVYTILMVEEVETDVAKYHGLRVGLIDKDKDEGSVMLWQRPITSPRSKLGSFLTLLENDTDKWTGKKIIFKDWRPGARLVELVK
;
A
#
# COMPACT_ATOMS: atom_id res chain seq x y z
N MET A 1 18.38 30.96 -5.91
CA MET A 1 17.10 30.27 -5.63
C MET A 1 17.43 28.93 -4.99
N PRO A 2 17.01 28.63 -3.76
CA PRO A 2 17.18 27.29 -3.21
C PRO A 2 16.41 26.33 -4.11
N LYS A 3 17.13 25.39 -4.74
CA LYS A 3 16.51 24.29 -5.48
C LYS A 3 15.89 23.37 -4.44
N ILE A 4 14.57 23.41 -4.32
CA ILE A 4 13.81 22.45 -3.53
C ILE A 4 14.01 21.09 -4.23
N GLY A 5 14.86 20.24 -3.67
CA GLY A 5 15.17 18.89 -4.18
C GLY A 5 14.02 17.90 -3.95
N THR A 6 12.78 18.36 -4.03
CA THR A 6 11.59 17.56 -3.72
C THR A 6 10.95 17.14 -5.03
N LYS A 7 11.09 15.85 -5.37
CA LYS A 7 10.21 15.23 -6.36
C LYS A 7 8.83 15.15 -5.74
N VAL A 8 7.85 15.80 -6.34
CA VAL A 8 6.44 15.61 -6.00
C VAL A 8 6.09 14.18 -6.44
N LEU A 9 6.01 13.26 -5.48
CA LEU A 9 5.36 11.97 -5.68
C LEU A 9 3.86 12.22 -5.51
N GLU A 10 3.22 12.70 -6.58
CA GLU A 10 1.76 12.73 -6.68
C GLU A 10 1.24 11.31 -6.61
N GLY A 11 0.82 10.87 -5.41
CA GLY A 11 -0.30 9.96 -5.10
C GLY A 11 -0.62 8.72 -5.97
N ALA A 12 0.20 8.36 -6.94
CA ALA A 12 0.11 7.16 -7.74
C ALA A 12 0.80 6.07 -6.95
N ASP A 13 0.05 5.08 -6.50
CA ASP A 13 0.67 3.88 -5.98
C ASP A 13 1.52 3.27 -7.11
N ASP A 14 2.80 3.00 -6.84
CA ASP A 14 3.75 2.47 -7.83
C ASP A 14 3.57 0.94 -8.00
N VAL A 15 2.32 0.50 -8.20
CA VAL A 15 1.96 -0.92 -8.28
C VAL A 15 1.37 -1.28 -9.65
N ARG A 16 1.82 -2.43 -10.16
CA ARG A 16 1.40 -2.97 -11.45
C ARG A 16 0.43 -4.15 -11.24
N ILE A 17 -0.65 -4.17 -12.02
CA ILE A 17 -1.61 -5.29 -12.03
C ILE A 17 -0.91 -6.55 -12.56
N GLY A 18 -1.17 -7.68 -11.92
CA GLY A 18 -0.63 -8.98 -12.35
C GLY A 18 0.82 -9.25 -11.92
N VAL A 19 1.50 -8.28 -11.31
CA VAL A 19 2.86 -8.44 -10.79
C VAL A 19 2.82 -8.93 -9.34
N VAL A 20 3.71 -9.86 -9.02
CA VAL A 20 3.86 -10.40 -7.67
C VAL A 20 4.85 -9.54 -6.89
N TYR A 21 4.38 -8.99 -5.78
CA TYR A 21 5.17 -8.19 -4.85
C TYR A 21 5.35 -8.93 -3.54
N THR A 22 6.49 -8.72 -2.88
CA THR A 22 6.73 -9.10 -1.49
C THR A 22 6.60 -7.86 -0.62
N ILE A 23 5.87 -7.96 0.48
CA ILE A 23 5.77 -6.87 1.46
C ILE A 23 7.09 -6.80 2.24
N LEU A 24 7.80 -5.68 2.10
CA LEU A 24 9.08 -5.46 2.79
C LEU A 24 8.91 -4.82 4.16
N MET A 25 7.99 -3.87 4.25
CA MET A 25 7.78 -3.10 5.46
C MET A 25 6.36 -2.55 5.49
N VAL A 26 5.86 -2.33 6.70
CA VAL A 26 4.62 -1.62 6.97
C VAL A 26 4.95 -0.56 8.01
N GLU A 27 4.83 0.71 7.64
CA GLU A 27 5.12 1.84 8.52
C GLU A 27 3.84 2.61 8.82
N GLU A 28 3.61 2.97 10.08
CA GLU A 28 2.55 3.91 10.44
C GLU A 28 2.99 5.33 10.05
N VAL A 29 2.12 6.02 9.32
CA VAL A 29 2.37 7.40 8.89
C VAL A 29 1.22 8.28 9.39
N GLU A 30 1.59 9.37 10.05
CA GLU A 30 0.67 10.43 10.42
C GLU A 30 1.04 11.70 9.62
N THR A 31 0.06 12.37 9.03
CA THR A 31 0.30 13.65 8.34
C THR A 31 0.32 14.81 9.34
N ASP A 32 1.35 15.65 9.30
CA ASP A 32 1.52 16.79 10.23
C ASP A 32 0.35 17.81 10.21
N VAL A 33 -0.31 18.00 9.07
CA VAL A 33 -1.28 19.08 8.88
C VAL A 33 -2.70 18.70 9.30
N ALA A 34 -3.09 17.43 9.12
CA ALA A 34 -4.47 16.99 9.31
C ALA A 34 -4.60 15.73 10.19
N LYS A 35 -3.49 15.24 10.76
CA LYS A 35 -3.43 14.04 11.60
C LYS A 35 -4.13 12.83 10.97
N TYR A 36 -4.06 12.70 9.64
CA TYR A 36 -4.52 11.49 8.99
C TYR A 36 -3.54 10.37 9.31
N HIS A 37 -4.05 9.34 9.99
CA HIS A 37 -3.32 8.11 10.22
C HIS A 37 -3.43 7.21 9.00
N GLY A 38 -2.35 6.54 8.65
CA GLY A 38 -2.27 5.62 7.53
C GLY A 38 -1.17 4.59 7.72
N LEU A 39 -1.18 3.58 6.87
CA LEU A 39 -0.08 2.63 6.76
C LEU A 39 0.59 2.83 5.41
N ARG A 40 1.91 3.00 5.41
CA ARG A 40 2.73 2.90 4.21
C ARG A 40 3.22 1.48 4.08
N VAL A 41 2.80 0.80 3.02
CA VAL A 41 3.26 -0.55 2.70
C VAL A 41 4.34 -0.46 1.65
N GLY A 42 5.56 -0.87 2.00
CA GLY A 42 6.68 -1.01 1.07
C GLY A 42 6.62 -2.38 0.38
N LEU A 43 6.81 -2.38 -0.94
CA LEU A 43 6.67 -3.54 -1.80
C LEU A 43 7.92 -3.68 -2.68
N ILE A 44 8.33 -4.91 -2.93
CA ILE A 44 9.38 -5.22 -3.91
C ILE A 44 8.93 -6.35 -4.81
N ASP A 45 9.18 -6.24 -6.11
CA ASP A 45 8.95 -7.35 -7.02
C ASP A 45 10.20 -8.22 -7.21
N LYS A 46 10.12 -9.18 -8.12
CA LYS A 46 11.24 -10.10 -8.43
C LYS A 46 12.40 -9.42 -9.13
N ASP A 47 12.13 -8.33 -9.85
CA ASP A 47 13.13 -7.58 -10.61
C ASP A 47 13.81 -6.50 -9.74
N LYS A 48 13.46 -6.47 -8.45
CA LYS A 48 13.90 -5.50 -7.44
C LYS A 48 13.37 -4.08 -7.70
N ASP A 49 12.28 -3.96 -8.47
CA ASP A 49 11.56 -2.69 -8.53
C ASP A 49 10.81 -2.51 -7.21
N GLU A 50 11.11 -1.41 -6.52
CA GLU A 50 10.42 -1.01 -5.31
C GLU A 50 9.17 -0.22 -5.65
N GLY A 51 8.10 -0.50 -4.92
CA GLY A 51 6.86 0.25 -4.95
C GLY A 51 6.39 0.55 -3.54
N SER A 52 5.49 1.52 -3.41
CA SER A 52 4.82 1.73 -2.13
C SER A 52 3.35 2.09 -2.32
N VAL A 53 2.55 1.70 -1.33
CA VAL A 53 1.12 1.97 -1.29
C VAL A 53 0.77 2.67 0.02
N MET A 54 0.04 3.78 -0.09
CA MET A 54 -0.52 4.46 1.09
C MET A 54 -1.93 3.95 1.38
N LEU A 55 -2.10 3.36 2.56
CA LEU A 55 -3.36 2.85 3.10
C LEU A 55 -3.87 3.78 4.20
N TRP A 56 -4.59 4.82 3.81
CA TRP A 56 -5.17 5.76 4.76
C TRP A 56 -6.25 5.11 5.62
N GLN A 57 -6.14 5.27 6.93
CA GLN A 57 -7.13 4.79 7.88
C GLN A 57 -8.39 5.65 7.78
N ARG A 58 -9.53 4.97 7.92
CA ARG A 58 -10.85 5.58 8.03
C ARG A 58 -11.62 4.83 9.11
N PRO A 59 -12.55 5.47 9.84
CA PRO A 59 -13.33 4.79 10.87
C PRO A 59 -14.06 3.55 10.35
N ILE A 60 -14.50 3.59 9.09
CA ILE A 60 -15.12 2.49 8.38
C ILE A 60 -14.46 2.38 7.00
N THR A 61 -14.00 1.18 6.65
CA THR A 61 -13.41 0.90 5.34
C THR A 61 -14.19 -0.22 4.66
N SER A 62 -14.46 -0.07 3.36
CA SER A 62 -15.09 -1.14 2.58
C SER A 62 -14.04 -2.15 2.13
N PRO A 63 -14.37 -3.45 1.94
CA PRO A 63 -13.44 -4.45 1.44
C PRO A 63 -12.81 -4.12 0.08
N ARG A 64 -13.45 -3.23 -0.71
CA ARG A 64 -12.97 -2.76 -2.02
C ARG A 64 -12.15 -1.47 -1.97
N SER A 65 -11.89 -0.94 -0.77
CA SER A 65 -10.97 0.17 -0.53
C SER A 65 -9.52 -0.33 -0.52
N LYS A 66 -8.53 0.57 -0.55
CA LYS A 66 -7.11 0.17 -0.46
C LYS A 66 -6.84 -0.59 0.83
N LEU A 67 -7.18 0.02 1.98
CA LEU A 67 -6.96 -0.59 3.28
C LEU A 67 -7.81 -1.85 3.46
N GLY A 68 -9.07 -1.81 3.02
CA GLY A 68 -10.00 -2.93 3.16
C GLY A 68 -9.57 -4.16 2.38
N SER A 69 -9.00 -4.01 1.19
CA SER A 69 -8.51 -5.16 0.40
C SER A 69 -7.33 -5.84 1.10
N PHE A 70 -6.49 -5.08 1.80
CA PHE A 70 -5.39 -5.63 2.60
C PHE A 70 -5.91 -6.28 3.88
N LEU A 71 -6.77 -5.61 4.65
CA LEU A 71 -7.34 -6.15 5.90
C LEU A 71 -8.15 -7.42 5.68
N THR A 72 -8.88 -7.52 4.55
CA THR A 72 -9.65 -8.73 4.21
C THR A 72 -8.73 -9.93 3.96
N LEU A 73 -7.52 -9.69 3.46
CA LEU A 73 -6.59 -10.72 3.03
C LEU A 73 -5.58 -11.10 4.12
N LEU A 74 -5.09 -10.11 4.85
CA LEU A 74 -3.96 -10.22 5.76
C LEU A 74 -4.34 -10.05 7.24
N GLU A 75 -5.63 -9.78 7.51
CA GLU A 75 -6.18 -9.44 8.82
C GLU A 75 -5.61 -8.11 9.36
N ASN A 76 -5.93 -7.77 10.61
CA ASN A 76 -5.57 -6.49 11.24
C ASN A 76 -4.17 -6.47 11.87
N ASP A 77 -3.46 -7.59 11.89
CA ASP A 77 -2.13 -7.72 12.47
C ASP A 77 -1.06 -7.41 11.42
N THR A 78 -0.65 -6.14 11.34
CA THR A 78 0.30 -5.62 10.35
C THR A 78 1.70 -6.24 10.46
N ASP A 79 2.10 -6.70 11.64
CA ASP A 79 3.41 -7.34 11.84
C ASP A 79 3.52 -8.65 11.05
N LYS A 80 2.38 -9.32 10.84
CA LYS A 80 2.29 -10.54 10.03
C LYS A 80 2.24 -10.28 8.53
N TRP A 81 2.25 -9.03 8.08
CA TRP A 81 2.16 -8.71 6.66
C TRP A 81 3.52 -8.83 5.99
N THR A 82 4.58 -8.44 6.68
CA THR A 82 5.95 -8.47 6.17
C THR A 82 6.37 -9.88 5.73
N GLY A 83 7.01 -9.97 4.57
CA GLY A 83 7.44 -11.21 3.95
C GLY A 83 6.34 -11.95 3.17
N LYS A 84 5.06 -11.56 3.29
CA LYS A 84 3.99 -12.14 2.48
C LYS A 84 4.07 -11.65 1.04
N LYS A 85 3.68 -12.53 0.11
CA LYS A 85 3.64 -12.25 -1.32
C LYS A 85 2.22 -11.97 -1.76
N ILE A 86 2.01 -10.86 -2.43
CA ILE A 86 0.71 -10.41 -2.90
C ILE A 86 0.73 -10.11 -4.39
N ILE A 87 -0.44 -10.18 -5.01
CA ILE A 87 -0.66 -9.77 -6.40
C ILE A 87 -1.86 -8.83 -6.45
N PHE A 88 -1.70 -7.71 -7.15
CA PHE A 88 -2.79 -6.79 -7.41
C PHE A 88 -3.59 -7.30 -8.61
N LYS A 89 -4.86 -7.67 -8.39
CA LYS A 89 -5.77 -8.12 -9.45
C LYS A 89 -6.54 -6.96 -10.07
N ASP A 90 -6.97 -6.03 -9.23
CA ASP A 90 -7.61 -4.77 -9.65
C ASP A 90 -7.20 -3.69 -8.66
N TRP A 91 -6.86 -2.51 -9.17
CA TRP A 91 -6.42 -1.37 -8.35
C TRP A 91 -7.18 -0.08 -8.65
N ARG A 92 -8.34 -0.20 -9.31
CA ARG A 92 -9.22 0.93 -9.60
C ARG A 92 -9.96 1.39 -8.35
N PRO A 93 -10.23 2.70 -8.20
CA PRO A 93 -11.06 3.21 -7.11
C PRO A 93 -12.40 2.48 -7.01
N GLY A 94 -12.71 1.94 -5.82
CA GLY A 94 -13.97 1.24 -5.53
C GLY A 94 -14.04 -0.23 -5.98
N ALA A 95 -13.00 -0.75 -6.64
CA ALA A 95 -12.93 -2.13 -7.11
C ALA A 95 -11.60 -2.81 -6.76
N ARG A 96 -10.91 -2.37 -5.70
CA ARG A 96 -9.56 -2.86 -5.39
C ARG A 96 -9.61 -4.30 -4.89
N LEU A 97 -8.72 -5.12 -5.45
CA LEU A 97 -8.59 -6.54 -5.15
C LEU A 97 -7.11 -6.93 -5.12
N VAL A 98 -6.72 -7.53 -4.01
CA VAL A 98 -5.38 -8.07 -3.76
C VAL A 98 -5.55 -9.53 -3.36
N GLU A 99 -4.65 -10.38 -3.81
CA GLU A 99 -4.64 -11.81 -3.45
C GLU A 99 -3.28 -12.23 -2.92
N LEU A 100 -3.28 -13.24 -2.03
CA LEU A 100 -2.07 -13.89 -1.55
C LEU A 100 -1.57 -14.87 -2.60
N VAL A 101 -0.27 -14.79 -2.88
CA VAL A 101 0.41 -15.79 -3.72
C VAL A 101 0.93 -16.87 -2.79
N LYS A 102 0.44 -18.10 -2.99
CA LYS A 102 0.92 -19.30 -2.27
C LYS A 102 2.33 -19.69 -2.71
#